data_AF-A0A2A4LMD7-F1
#
_entry.id   AF-A0A2A4LMD7-F1
#
_cell.length_a   1.000
_cell.length_b   1.000
_cell.length_c   1.000
_cell.angle_alpha   90.00
_cell.angle_beta   90.00
_cell.angle_gamma   90.00
#
_symmetry.space_group_name_H-M   'P 1'
#
loop_
_entity.id
_entity.type
_entity.pdbx_description
1 polymer ?
#
loop_
_entity_poly.entity_id
_entity_poly.type
_entity_poly.pdbx_seq_one_letter_code
_entity_poly.pdbx_strand_id
1 'polypeptide(L)'
;MVHQAAIESDLFDPQDIRSRATAFDDYQIRADKHSFIHVTLRIMIGRNDAQKTQLSGEILTALETLNLQSIILSVEICDIDKTTHAKVTL
;
A
#
# COMPACT_ATOMS: atom_id res chain seq x y z
N MET A 1 -6.51 -9.19 1.21
CA MET A 1 -5.13 -9.21 1.77
C MET A 1 -4.61 -7.83 2.11
N VAL A 2 -4.25 -6.96 1.17
CA VAL A 2 -3.69 -5.61 1.47
C VAL A 2 -4.60 -4.80 2.40
N HIS A 3 -5.89 -4.72 2.11
CA HIS A 3 -6.86 -4.04 2.98
C HIS A 3 -6.91 -4.64 4.39
N GLN A 4 -6.88 -5.97 4.48
CA GLN A 4 -6.94 -6.69 5.74
C GLN A 4 -5.65 -6.51 6.56
N ALA A 5 -4.48 -6.58 5.92
CA ALA A 5 -3.20 -6.31 6.57
C ALA A 5 -3.10 -4.87 7.08
N ALA A 6 -3.68 -3.89 6.35
CA ALA A 6 -3.78 -2.52 6.86
C ALA A 6 -4.66 -2.42 8.11
N ILE A 7 -5.75 -3.18 8.20
CA ILE A 7 -6.59 -3.28 9.42
C ILE A 7 -5.78 -3.90 10.56
N GLU A 8 -5.10 -5.01 10.29
CA GLU A 8 -4.34 -5.78 11.28
C GLU A 8 -3.09 -5.07 11.80
N SER A 9 -2.59 -4.06 11.08
CA SER A 9 -1.49 -3.21 11.54
C SER A 9 -1.82 -2.41 12.81
N ASP A 10 -3.11 -2.25 13.13
CA ASP A 10 -3.61 -1.47 14.29
C ASP A 10 -3.15 0.00 14.29
N LEU A 11 -2.76 0.54 13.13
CA LEU A 11 -2.32 1.93 12.97
C LEU A 11 -3.45 2.91 12.59
N PHE A 12 -4.63 2.38 12.27
CA PHE A 12 -5.77 3.11 11.70
C PHE A 12 -7.09 2.59 12.26
N ASP A 13 -8.10 3.46 12.30
CA ASP A 13 -9.49 3.00 12.45
C ASP A 13 -9.88 2.21 11.18
N PRO A 14 -10.39 0.98 11.29
CA PRO A 14 -10.83 0.19 10.14
C PRO A 14 -11.81 0.93 9.22
N GLN A 15 -12.64 1.83 9.75
CA GLN A 15 -13.61 2.60 8.95
C GLN A 15 -12.95 3.67 8.06
N ASP A 16 -11.71 4.09 8.37
CA ASP A 16 -10.99 5.08 7.59
C ASP A 16 -10.13 4.45 6.47
N ILE A 17 -9.98 3.12 6.47
CA ILE A 17 -9.19 2.40 5.46
C ILE A 17 -10.00 2.28 4.17
N ARG A 18 -9.44 2.79 3.08
CA ARG A 18 -10.03 2.75 1.74
C ARG A 18 -9.00 2.22 0.76
N SER A 19 -9.35 1.19 0.02
CA SER A 19 -8.47 0.54 -0.96
C SER A 19 -9.11 0.52 -2.34
N ARG A 20 -8.27 0.63 -3.37
CA ARG A 20 -8.65 0.51 -4.78
C ARG A 20 -7.51 -0.15 -5.54
N ALA A 21 -7.83 -0.85 -6.62
CA ALA A 21 -6.86 -1.46 -7.52
C ALA A 21 -7.18 -1.06 -8.96
N THR A 22 -6.13 -0.80 -9.74
CA THR A 22 -6.22 -0.47 -11.16
C THR A 22 -5.19 -1.30 -11.90
N ALA A 23 -5.63 -2.03 -12.93
CA ALA A 23 -4.74 -2.74 -13.83
C ALA A 23 -4.20 -1.76 -14.90
N PHE A 24 -3.01 -2.06 -15.41
CA PHE A 24 -2.41 -1.36 -16.55
C PHE A 24 -2.32 -2.33 -17.70
N ASP A 25 -3.00 -2.03 -18.81
CA ASP A 25 -2.94 -2.85 -20.02
C ASP A 25 -1.62 -2.64 -20.77
N ASP A 26 -1.15 -1.40 -20.80
CA ASP A 26 0.13 -1.00 -21.39
C ASP A 26 1.13 -0.63 -20.29
N TYR A 27 2.22 -1.39 -20.19
CA TYR A 27 3.33 -1.11 -19.26
C TYR A 27 4.66 -1.60 -19.83
N GLN A 28 5.77 -1.10 -19.28
CA GLN A 28 7.11 -1.51 -19.64
C GLN A 28 7.94 -1.83 -18.40
N ILE A 29 8.61 -2.99 -18.43
CA ILE A 29 9.51 -3.48 -17.38
C ILE A 29 10.75 -4.11 -18.02
N ARG A 30 11.84 -4.25 -17.25
CA ARG A 30 13.07 -4.89 -17.73
C ARG A 30 12.84 -6.39 -18.00
N ALA A 31 13.60 -6.92 -18.96
CA ALA A 31 13.30 -8.18 -19.68
C ALA A 31 13.22 -9.46 -18.82
N ASP A 32 13.75 -9.46 -17.60
CA ASP A 32 13.77 -10.62 -16.69
C ASP A 32 12.51 -10.75 -15.82
N LYS A 33 11.58 -9.80 -15.91
CA LYS A 33 10.29 -9.82 -15.21
C LYS A 33 9.15 -9.55 -16.20
N HIS A 34 7.97 -10.10 -15.91
CA HIS A 34 6.82 -10.04 -16.82
C HIS A 34 5.63 -9.26 -16.28
N SER A 35 5.55 -9.02 -14.97
CA SER A 35 4.48 -8.23 -14.35
C SER A 35 4.98 -7.47 -13.13
N PHE A 36 4.16 -6.57 -12.59
CA PHE A 36 4.41 -5.93 -11.30
C PHE A 36 3.11 -5.66 -10.54
N ILE A 37 3.22 -5.55 -9.21
CA ILE A 37 2.23 -4.92 -8.34
C ILE A 37 2.98 -3.86 -7.52
N HIS A 38 2.48 -2.63 -7.56
CA HIS A 38 2.94 -1.55 -6.70
C HIS A 38 1.79 -1.08 -5.82
N VAL A 39 2.01 -1.02 -4.51
CA VAL A 39 1.02 -0.51 -3.55
C VAL A 39 1.54 0.78 -2.92
N THR A 40 0.79 1.86 -3.10
CA THR A 40 1.04 3.13 -2.42
C THR A 40 0.06 3.29 -1.27
N LEU A 41 0.55 3.36 -0.03
CA LEU A 41 -0.24 3.71 1.15
C LEU A 41 -0.08 5.20 1.41
N ARG A 42 -1.14 5.98 1.18
CA ARG A 42 -1.17 7.41 1.52
C ARG A 42 -1.81 7.56 2.90
N ILE A 43 -1.01 7.96 3.89
CA ILE A 43 -1.43 8.03 5.30
C ILE A 43 -1.25 9.44 5.85
N MET A 44 -2.07 9.84 6.83
CA MET A 44 -1.85 11.13 7.49
C MET A 44 -0.49 11.16 8.18
N ILE A 45 0.25 12.26 8.04
CA ILE A 45 1.51 12.47 8.74
C ILE A 45 1.36 12.23 10.26
N GLY A 46 2.39 11.68 10.89
CA GLY A 46 2.46 11.49 12.34
C GLY A 46 2.83 10.06 12.78
N ARG A 47 3.07 9.14 11.83
CA ARG A 47 3.66 7.82 12.13
C ARG A 47 5.17 7.92 12.09
N ASN A 48 5.84 7.25 13.03
CA ASN A 48 7.30 7.20 13.05
C ASN A 48 7.83 6.20 12.01
N ASP A 49 9.14 6.23 11.75
CA ASP A 49 9.76 5.40 10.71
C ASP A 49 9.64 3.90 11.01
N ALA A 50 9.64 3.49 12.28
CA ALA A 50 9.45 2.09 12.66
C ALA A 50 8.03 1.59 12.31
N GLN A 51 7.00 2.39 12.60
CA GLN A 51 5.61 2.08 12.25
C GLN A 51 5.41 2.03 10.74
N LYS A 52 6.00 2.97 10.00
CA LYS A 52 5.95 2.99 8.53
C LYS A 52 6.65 1.76 7.93
N THR A 53 7.81 1.41 8.48
CA THR A 53 8.57 0.23 8.06
C THR A 53 7.77 -1.05 8.32
N GLN A 54 7.23 -1.21 9.54
CA GLN A 54 6.38 -2.34 9.91
C GLN A 54 5.19 -2.46 8.95
N LEU A 55 4.43 -1.37 8.74
CA LEU A 55 3.28 -1.36 7.85
C LEU A 55 3.66 -1.75 6.41
N SER A 56 4.74 -1.18 5.87
CA SER A 56 5.16 -1.52 4.50
C SER A 56 5.57 -2.99 4.37
N GLY A 57 6.20 -3.56 5.41
CA GLY A 57 6.58 -4.97 5.49
C GLY A 57 5.37 -5.89 5.58
N GLU A 58 4.41 -5.61 6.46
CA GLU A 58 3.17 -6.39 6.61
C GLU A 58 2.36 -6.43 5.31
N ILE A 59 2.27 -5.31 4.61
CA ILE A 59 1.59 -5.23 3.31
C ILE A 59 2.34 -6.05 2.25
N LEU A 60 3.68 -5.99 2.24
CA LEU A 60 4.49 -6.77 1.31
C LEU A 60 4.35 -8.27 1.57
N THR A 61 4.43 -8.71 2.82
CA THR A 61 4.20 -10.11 3.22
C THR A 61 2.79 -10.57 2.83
N ALA A 62 1.77 -9.71 2.99
CA ALA A 62 0.42 -10.02 2.55
C ALA A 62 0.34 -10.24 1.03
N LEU A 63 1.06 -9.45 0.22
CA LEU A 63 1.12 -9.64 -1.24
C LEU A 63 1.85 -10.93 -1.64
N GLU A 64 2.91 -11.31 -0.91
CA GLU A 64 3.67 -12.53 -1.18
C GLU A 64 2.80 -13.80 -1.07
N THR A 65 1.73 -13.77 -0.27
CA THR A 65 0.76 -14.88 -0.16
C THR A 65 0.01 -15.19 -1.45
N LEU A 66 0.06 -14.32 -2.47
CA LEU A 66 -0.49 -14.60 -3.80
C LEU A 66 0.28 -15.68 -4.56
N ASN A 67 1.51 -16.03 -4.12
CA ASN A 67 2.36 -17.04 -4.75
C ASN A 67 2.58 -16.82 -6.26
N LEU A 68 2.67 -15.55 -6.68
CA LEU A 68 2.89 -15.16 -8.08
C LEU A 68 4.35 -15.38 -8.46
N GLN A 69 4.57 -15.83 -9.69
CA GLN A 69 5.91 -16.05 -10.25
C GLN A 69 6.29 -14.93 -11.22
N SER A 70 7.60 -14.65 -11.33
CA SER A 70 8.15 -13.68 -12.29
C SER A 70 7.54 -12.27 -12.23
N ILE A 71 7.13 -11.85 -11.04
CA ILE A 71 6.54 -10.54 -10.75
C ILE A 71 7.47 -9.68 -9.86
N ILE A 72 7.34 -8.37 -9.94
CA ILE A 72 7.92 -7.42 -8.99
C ILE A 72 6.82 -6.95 -8.02
N LEU A 73 7.02 -7.14 -6.72
CA LEU A 73 6.14 -6.60 -5.67
C LEU A 73 6.85 -5.42 -5.00
N SER A 74 6.13 -4.33 -4.77
CA SER A 74 6.68 -3.16 -4.08
C SER A 74 5.61 -2.42 -3.30
N VAL A 75 6.03 -1.79 -2.20
CA VAL A 75 5.16 -1.00 -1.32
C VAL A 75 5.86 0.33 -1.02
N GLU A 76 5.12 1.43 -1.10
CA GLU A 76 5.59 2.77 -0.73
C GLU A 76 4.61 3.41 0.26
N ILE A 77 5.15 4.10 1.27
CA ILE A 77 4.37 4.91 2.20
C ILE A 77 4.54 6.39 1.85
N CYS A 78 3.44 7.10 1.61
CA CYS A 78 3.45 8.54 1.36
C CYS A 78 2.69 9.28 2.45
N ASP A 79 3.33 10.28 3.08
CA ASP A 79 2.65 11.14 4.04
C ASP A 79 1.73 12.14 3.33
N ILE A 80 0.51 12.25 3.85
CA ILE A 80 -0.45 13.29 3.54
C ILE A 80 -0.22 14.44 4.52
N ASP A 81 0.01 15.63 3.97
CA ASP A 81 0.13 16.85 4.75
C ASP A 81 -1.20 17.21 5.43
N LYS A 82 -1.15 17.31 6.76
CA LYS A 82 -2.30 17.61 7.60
C LYS A 82 -2.85 19.02 7.38
N THR A 83 -2.01 19.98 7.00
CA THR A 83 -2.42 21.39 6.83
C THR A 83 -3.22 21.63 5.56
N THR A 84 -3.02 20.79 4.55
CA THR A 84 -3.66 20.91 3.23
C THR A 84 -4.72 19.83 2.97
N HIS A 85 -4.81 18.82 3.83
CA HIS A 85 -5.82 17.76 3.70
C HIS A 85 -7.21 18.21 4.15
N ALA A 86 -8.15 18.28 3.21
CA ALA A 86 -9.56 18.53 3.46
C ALA A 86 -10.40 17.27 3.22
N LYS A 87 -11.35 16.97 4.13
CA LYS A 87 -12.31 15.86 4.04
C LYS A 87 -13.70 16.36 4.42
N VAL A 88 -14.72 15.94 3.67
CA VAL A 88 -16.13 16.06 4.05
C VAL A 88 -16.75 14.68 3.97
N THR A 89 -17.65 14.38 4.91
CA THR A 89 -18.53 13.21 4.87
C THR A 89 -19.94 13.76 4.69
N LEU A 90 -20.64 13.31 3.65
CA LEU A 90 -22.01 13.73 3.33
C LEU A 90 -23.01 12.66 3.76
#